data_AF-A0A0Q7JI43-F1
#
_entry.id   AF-A0A0Q7JI43-F1
#
_cell.length_a   1.000
_cell.length_b   1.000
_cell.length_c   1.000
_cell.angle_alpha   90.00
_cell.angle_beta   90.00
_cell.angle_gamma   90.00
#
_symmetry.space_group_name_H-M   'P 1'
#
loop_
_entity.id
_entity.type
_entity.pdbx_description
1 polymer ?
#
loop_
_entity_poly.entity_id
_entity_poly.type
_entity_poly.pdbx_seq_one_letter_code
_entity_poly.pdbx_strand_id
1 'polypeptide(L)' 'MNTSDDINRKQNRNNGLLGEELEVDSDVNEDRNREQQLDDSFQYWYRNVGYWVQQKEDITQVPKANVFDAAADMDAE' A
#
# COMPACT_ATOMS: atom_id res chain seq x y z
N MET A 1 20.51 13.53 -17.44
CA MET A 1 19.07 13.60 -17.12
C MET A 1 18.71 12.27 -16.51
N ASN A 2 18.49 12.24 -15.19
CA ASN A 2 18.39 11.01 -14.42
C ASN A 2 16.93 10.56 -14.40
N THR A 3 16.63 9.46 -15.08
CA THR A 3 15.28 8.91 -15.28
C THR A 3 14.55 8.65 -13.97
N SER A 4 15.30 8.36 -12.90
CA SER A 4 14.78 8.13 -11.54
C SER A 4 14.13 9.37 -10.93
N ASP A 5 14.63 10.57 -11.23
CA ASP A 5 14.07 11.82 -10.71
C ASP A 5 12.76 12.17 -11.41
N ASP A 6 12.63 11.79 -12.69
CA ASP A 6 11.41 11.95 -13.48
C ASP A 6 10.32 10.96 -13.07
N ILE A 7 10.71 9.74 -12.69
CA ILE A 7 9.80 8.73 -12.14
C ILE A 7 9.28 9.19 -10.78
N ASN A 8 10.16 9.65 -9.88
CA ASN A 8 9.74 10.20 -8.58
C ASN A 8 8.88 11.47 -8.72
N ARG A 9 9.16 12.34 -9.70
CA ARG A 9 8.35 13.54 -9.97
C ARG A 9 6.98 13.21 -10.59
N LYS A 10 6.84 12.09 -11.30
CA LYS A 10 5.53 11.61 -11.79
C LYS A 10 4.75 10.90 -10.68
N GLN A 11 5.41 10.07 -9.89
CA GLN A 11 4.80 9.41 -8.73
C GLN A 11 4.29 10.44 -7.70
N ASN A 12 5.07 11.50 -7.44
CA ASN A 12 4.65 12.57 -6.52
C ASN A 12 3.57 13.51 -7.11
N ARG A 13 3.39 13.54 -8.44
CA ARG A 13 2.25 14.24 -9.07
C ARG A 13 0.96 13.42 -9.04
N ASN A 14 1.08 12.09 -8.99
CA ASN A 14 -0.07 11.19 -8.85
C ASN A 14 -0.49 11.04 -7.38
N ASN A 15 0.40 11.34 -6.42
CA ASN A 15 0.05 11.49 -5.00
C ASN A 15 -0.61 12.85 -4.68
N GLY A 16 -0.93 13.65 -5.70
CA GLY A 16 -1.46 15.00 -5.58
C GLY A 16 -2.93 15.10 -5.18
N LEU A 17 -3.47 14.16 -4.39
CA LEU A 17 -4.84 14.23 -3.89
C LEU A 17 -5.03 13.56 -2.52
N LEU A 18 -4.08 13.80 -1.60
CA LEU A 18 -4.42 13.91 -0.16
C LEU A 18 -5.11 15.26 0.13
N GLY A 19 -5.91 15.73 -0.83
CA GLY A 19 -6.85 16.82 -0.71
C GLY A 19 -8.21 16.20 -0.53
N GLU A 20 -9.08 16.93 0.14
CA GLU A 20 -10.46 16.59 0.48
C GLU A 20 -11.36 16.51 -0.79
N GLU A 21 -10.89 15.95 -1.89
CA GLU A 21 -11.68 15.73 -3.11
C GLU A 21 -11.96 14.22 -3.25
N LEU A 22 -13.24 13.90 -3.21
CA LEU A 22 -13.81 12.58 -3.50
C LEU A 22 -13.22 12.04 -4.82
N GLU A 23 -12.61 10.85 -4.81
CA GLU A 23 -12.28 10.18 -6.06
C GLU A 23 -13.59 9.76 -6.76
N VAL A 24 -13.64 9.90 -8.08
CA VAL A 24 -14.86 9.69 -8.86
C VAL A 24 -14.48 8.76 -10.00
N ASP A 25 -15.13 7.62 -10.12
CA ASP A 25 -14.85 6.70 -11.21
C ASP A 25 -15.26 7.35 -12.54
N SER A 26 -14.62 6.91 -13.62
CA SER A 26 -14.91 7.40 -14.96
C SER A 26 -16.27 6.95 -15.52
N ASP A 27 -17.08 6.30 -14.69
CA ASP A 27 -18.37 5.77 -15.10
C ASP A 27 -19.40 6.90 -15.31
N VAL A 28 -20.36 6.66 -16.20
CA VAL A 28 -21.37 7.69 -16.53
C VAL A 28 -22.54 7.73 -15.55
N ASN A 29 -22.63 6.77 -14.63
CA ASN A 29 -23.74 6.59 -13.69
C ASN A 29 -23.30 6.77 -12.24
N GLU A 30 -22.26 7.57 -12.06
CA GLU A 30 -21.55 7.68 -10.81
C GLU A 30 -22.46 8.18 -9.68
N ASP A 31 -22.38 7.48 -8.55
CA ASP A 31 -23.12 7.82 -7.34
C ASP A 31 -22.13 8.26 -6.26
N ARG A 32 -22.06 9.57 -6.03
CA ARG A 32 -21.18 10.17 -5.02
C ARG A 32 -21.34 9.57 -3.62
N ASN A 33 -22.52 9.07 -3.26
CA ASN A 33 -22.73 8.43 -1.96
C ASN A 33 -22.11 7.03 -1.91
N ARG A 34 -22.02 6.35 -3.05
CA ARG A 34 -21.34 5.06 -3.20
C ARG A 34 -19.83 5.26 -3.12
N GLU A 35 -19.29 6.25 -3.84
CA GLU A 35 -17.85 6.53 -3.81
C GLU A 35 -17.36 6.90 -2.41
N GLN A 36 -18.13 7.73 -1.69
CA GLN A 36 -17.77 8.06 -0.32
C GLN A 36 -17.73 6.81 0.59
N GLN A 37 -18.67 5.87 0.41
CA GLN A 37 -18.67 4.62 1.15
C GLN A 37 -17.49 3.73 0.78
N LEU A 38 -17.08 3.73 -0.50
CA LEU A 38 -15.93 2.99 -0.97
C LEU A 38 -14.63 3.56 -0.39
N ASP A 39 -14.45 4.88 -0.45
CA ASP A 39 -13.33 5.59 0.18
C ASP A 39 -13.23 5.28 1.67
N ASP A 40 -14.34 5.42 2.41
CA ASP A 40 -14.38 5.12 3.84
C ASP A 40 -14.01 3.65 4.13
N SER A 41 -14.53 2.73 3.32
CA SER A 41 -14.25 1.30 3.46
C SER A 41 -12.78 0.97 3.17
N PHE A 42 -12.18 1.61 2.18
CA PHE A 42 -10.78 1.43 1.82
C PHE A 42 -9.86 1.98 2.91
N GLN A 43 -10.14 3.18 3.43
CA GLN A 43 -9.39 3.77 4.54
C GLN A 43 -9.49 2.90 5.79
N TYR A 44 -10.67 2.37 6.10
CA TYR A 44 -10.85 1.43 7.21
C TYR A 44 -10.06 0.13 6.99
N TRP A 45 -10.14 -0.47 5.80
CA TRP A 45 -9.39 -1.67 5.47
C TRP A 45 -7.88 -1.46 5.61
N TYR A 46 -7.35 -0.40 5.00
CA TYR A 46 -5.92 -0.07 5.01
C TYR A 46 -5.36 0.08 6.44
N ARG A 47 -6.08 0.79 7.32
CA ARG A 47 -5.71 0.94 8.73
C ARG A 47 -5.64 -0.40 9.48
N ASN A 48 -6.44 -1.38 9.08
CA ASN A 48 -6.53 -2.68 9.74
C ASN A 48 -5.52 -3.71 9.23
N VAL A 49 -4.97 -3.54 8.03
CA VAL A 49 -4.00 -4.50 7.46
C VAL A 49 -2.79 -4.69 8.40
N GLY A 50 -2.22 -3.60 8.92
CA GLY A 50 -1.07 -3.68 9.83
C GLY A 50 -1.36 -4.46 11.11
N TYR A 51 -2.55 -4.24 11.69
CA TYR A 51 -3.00 -4.95 12.88
C TYR A 51 -3.14 -6.46 12.63
N TRP A 52 -3.69 -6.85 11.48
CA TRP A 52 -3.83 -8.26 11.12
C TRP A 52 -2.49 -8.92 10.82
N VAL A 53 -1.58 -8.22 10.14
CA VAL A 53 -0.21 -8.70 9.91
C VAL A 53 0.48 -8.96 11.25
N GLN A 54 0.43 -8.00 12.18
CA GLN A 54 1.07 -8.14 13.48
C GLN A 54 0.48 -9.30 14.29
N GLN A 55 -0.86 -9.43 14.36
CA GLN A 55 -1.48 -10.58 15.02
C GLN A 55 -1.02 -11.91 14.43
N LYS A 56 -0.90 -12.00 13.10
CA LYS A 56 -0.49 -13.24 12.43
C LYS A 56 0.98 -13.55 12.69
N GLU A 57 1.86 -12.54 12.69
CA GLU A 57 3.26 -12.71 13.08
C GLU A 57 3.38 -13.22 14.53
N ASP A 58 2.62 -12.63 15.46
CA ASP A 58 2.64 -13.01 16.88
C ASP A 58 2.18 -14.48 17.10
N ILE A 59 1.20 -14.94 16.32
CA ILE A 59 0.69 -16.33 16.42
C ILE A 59 1.64 -17.34 15.78
N THR A 60 2.18 -17.02 14.61
CA THR A 60 2.83 -18.02 13.75
C THR A 60 4.30 -18.23 14.07
N GLN A 61 4.94 -17.32 14.82
CA GLN A 61 6.37 -17.37 15.19
C GLN A 61 7.30 -17.70 14.01
N VAL A 62 6.88 -17.35 12.79
CA VAL A 62 7.66 -17.66 11.58
C VAL A 62 8.89 -16.77 11.58
N PRO A 63 10.10 -17.32 11.38
CA PRO A 63 11.29 -16.52 11.19
C PRO A 63 11.06 -15.48 10.09
N LYS A 64 11.27 -14.20 10.42
CA LYS A 64 11.06 -13.10 9.47
C LYS A 64 12.09 -13.09 8.34
N ALA A 65 13.24 -13.72 8.56
CA ALA A 65 14.25 -13.92 7.54
C ALA A 65 13.71 -14.81 6.44
N ASN A 66 13.76 -14.33 5.20
CA ASN A 66 13.43 -15.17 4.07
C ASN A 66 14.57 -16.19 3.84
N VAL A 67 14.27 -17.30 3.16
CA VAL A 67 15.25 -18.39 2.92
C VAL A 67 16.43 -17.92 2.05
N PHE A 68 16.23 -16.92 1.20
CA PHE A 68 17.26 -16.41 0.29
C PHE A 68 18.25 -15.48 1.01
N ASP A 69 17.78 -14.65 1.93
CA ASP A 69 18.59 -13.80 2.79
C ASP A 69 19.39 -14.66 3.78
N ALA A 70 18.74 -15.68 4.36
CA ALA A 70 19.41 -16.62 5.26
C ALA A 70 20.50 -17.44 4.55
N ALA A 71 20.30 -17.81 3.28
CA ALA A 71 21.31 -18.53 2.50
C ALA A 71 22.50 -17.66 2.09
N ALA A 72 22.28 -16.35 1.85
CA ALA A 72 23.34 -15.42 1.51
C ALA A 72 24.37 -15.25 2.65
N ASP A 73 23.92 -15.35 3.91
CA ASP A 73 24.79 -15.30 5.09
C ASP A 73 25.52 -16.64 5.36
N MET A 74 25.06 -17.76 4.79
CA MET A 74 25.66 -19.09 4.97
C MET A 74 26.85 -19.37 4.03
N ASP A 75 26.89 -18.71 2.87
CA ASP A 75 28.00 -18.84 1.90
C ASP A 75 29.23 -17.98 2.28
N ALA A 76 29.18 -17.26 3.41
CA ALA A 76 30.24 -16.39 3.90
C ALA A 76 31.22 -17.05 4.92
N GLU A 77 31.15 -18.38 5.11
CA GLU A 77 32.11 -19.15 5.93
C GLU A 77 33.26 -19.80 5.15
#